data_AF-A0A359E3B6-F1
#
_entry.id   AF-A0A359E3B6-F1
#
_cell.length_a   1.000
_cell.length_b   1.000
_cell.length_c   1.000
_cell.angle_alpha   90.00
_cell.angle_beta   90.00
_cell.angle_gamma   90.00
#
_symmetry.space_group_name_H-M   'P 1'
#
loop_
_entity.id
_entity.type
_entity.pdbx_description
1 polymer ?
#
loop_
_entity_poly.entity_id
_entity_poly.type
_entity_poly.pdbx_seq_one_letter_code
_entity_poly.pdbx_strand_id
1 'polypeptide(L)'
;MQYQQNFFYLCKTPLSAEGPEHVEIVTRAEDSEDFPRVFQEFEEKRSHAFNDDKIYSVVRADDIYELIRTNTENSAKELAYEKAEQEIITNLQHRVMQDGDANAKGILKEVYGIEE
;
A
#
# COMPACT_ATOMS: atom_id res chain seq x y z
N MET A 1 28.58 16.96 3.59
CA MET A 1 27.37 16.15 3.33
C MET A 1 27.71 14.71 3.67
N GLN A 2 27.05 14.11 4.66
CA GLN A 2 27.09 12.66 4.82
C GLN A 2 26.19 12.06 3.74
N TYR A 3 26.75 11.21 2.88
CA TYR A 3 25.96 10.47 1.89
C TYR A 3 25.12 9.45 2.65
N GLN A 4 23.79 9.61 2.65
CA GLN A 4 22.87 8.58 3.09
C GLN A 4 22.45 7.74 1.89
N GLN A 5 22.75 6.45 1.95
CA GLN A 5 22.33 5.51 0.93
C GLN A 5 20.82 5.27 1.06
N ASN A 6 20.11 5.48 -0.04
CA ASN A 6 18.69 5.15 -0.14
C ASN A 6 18.52 3.80 -0.84
N PHE A 7 17.57 3.00 -0.37
CA PHE A 7 17.14 1.74 -0.95
C PHE A 7 15.71 1.87 -1.47
N PHE A 8 15.33 0.99 -2.39
CA PHE A 8 13.93 0.82 -2.78
C PHE A 8 13.32 -0.31 -1.96
N TYR A 9 12.28 -0.01 -1.19
CA TYR A 9 11.52 -0.95 -0.40
C TYR A 9 10.19 -1.23 -1.10
N LEU A 10 9.84 -2.51 -1.26
CA LEU A 10 8.49 -2.92 -1.61
C LEU A 10 7.70 -3.09 -0.33
N CYS A 11 6.74 -2.20 -0.14
CA CYS A 11 5.86 -2.17 1.01
C CYS A 11 4.51 -2.79 0.64
N LYS A 12 3.90 -3.48 1.59
CA LYS A 12 2.53 -3.99 1.54
C LYS A 12 1.74 -3.35 2.67
N THR A 13 0.65 -2.67 2.34
CA THR A 13 -0.27 -2.07 3.30
C THR A 13 -1.63 -2.76 3.19
N PRO A 14 -2.08 -3.50 4.22
CA PRO A 14 -3.41 -4.09 4.21
C PRO A 14 -4.49 -3.02 4.30
N LEU A 15 -5.68 -3.28 3.76
CA LEU A 15 -6.82 -2.35 3.86
C LEU A 15 -7.31 -2.11 5.30
N SER A 16 -6.93 -2.98 6.24
CA SER A 16 -7.20 -2.82 7.66
C SER A 16 -6.05 -2.13 8.41
N ALA A 17 -5.08 -1.55 7.71
CA ALA A 17 -3.99 -0.83 8.35
C ALA A 17 -4.51 0.43 9.05
N GLU A 18 -4.18 0.58 10.33
CA GLU A 18 -4.51 1.76 11.13
C GLU A 18 -3.32 2.74 11.26
N GLY A 19 -2.17 2.35 10.73
CA GLY A 19 -0.93 3.11 10.84
C GLY A 19 0.28 2.41 10.22
N PRO A 20 1.46 3.08 10.20
CA PRO A 20 2.70 2.56 9.64
C PRO A 20 3.15 1.20 10.22
N GLU A 21 2.80 0.90 11.46
CA GLU A 21 3.12 -0.37 12.13
C GLU A 21 2.48 -1.59 11.45
N HIS A 22 1.37 -1.37 10.73
CA HIS A 22 0.68 -2.40 9.96
C HIS A 22 1.29 -2.62 8.57
N VAL A 23 2.24 -1.77 8.14
CA VAL A 23 2.94 -1.93 6.86
C VAL A 23 4.00 -3.01 6.96
N GLU A 24 3.97 -3.95 6.02
CA GLU A 24 4.95 -5.01 5.86
C GLU A 24 5.98 -4.61 4.79
N ILE A 25 7.27 -4.82 5.09
CA ILE A 25 8.33 -4.75 4.08
C ILE A 25 8.44 -6.13 3.45
N VAL A 26 8.00 -6.25 2.21
CA VAL A 26 8.05 -7.50 1.45
C VAL A 26 9.49 -7.85 1.09
N THR A 27 10.18 -6.88 0.48
CA THR A 27 11.58 -7.00 0.06
C THR A 27 12.15 -5.60 -0.12
N ARG A 28 13.47 -5.49 -0.28
CA ARG A 28 14.14 -4.27 -0.75
C ARG A 28 15.14 -4.61 -1.84
N ALA A 29 15.49 -3.61 -2.65
CA ALA A 29 16.59 -3.72 -3.60
C ALA A 29 17.91 -3.52 -2.83
N GLU A 30 18.84 -4.47 -2.95
CA GLU A 30 20.16 -4.34 -2.31
C GLU A 30 21.02 -3.28 -3.01
N ASP A 31 20.87 -3.17 -4.32
CA ASP A 31 21.55 -2.21 -5.19
C ASP A 31 20.71 -1.86 -6.44
N SER A 32 21.32 -1.13 -7.39
CA SER A 32 20.69 -0.77 -8.65
C SER A 32 20.47 -1.93 -9.62
N GLU A 33 21.30 -2.98 -9.56
CA GLU A 33 21.18 -4.16 -10.42
C GLU A 33 20.05 -5.08 -9.93
N ASP A 34 19.74 -5.03 -8.63
CA ASP A 34 18.67 -5.78 -7.99
C ASP A 34 17.28 -5.10 -8.10
N PHE A 35 17.23 -3.81 -8.42
CA PHE A 35 15.96 -3.07 -8.57
C PHE A 35 14.97 -3.72 -9.55
N PRO A 36 15.36 -4.21 -10.74
CA PRO A 36 14.44 -4.89 -11.65
C PRO A 36 13.69 -6.08 -11.04
N ARG A 37 14.34 -6.86 -10.15
CA ARG A 37 13.70 -7.97 -9.43
C ARG A 37 12.56 -7.46 -8.55
N VAL A 38 12.84 -6.40 -7.77
CA VAL A 38 11.87 -5.80 -6.85
C VAL A 38 10.72 -5.12 -7.61
N PHE A 39 11.03 -4.46 -8.73
CA PHE A 39 10.01 -3.87 -9.60
C PHE A 39 9.10 -4.91 -10.25
N GLN A 40 9.66 -6.04 -10.69
CA GLN A 40 8.86 -7.15 -11.22
C GLN A 40 7.93 -7.72 -10.15
N GLU A 41 8.43 -7.96 -8.93
CA GLU A 41 7.60 -8.47 -7.83
C GLU A 41 6.48 -7.48 -7.45
N PHE A 42 6.76 -6.17 -7.49
CA PHE A 42 5.75 -5.14 -7.34
C PHE A 42 4.64 -5.27 -8.38
N GLU A 43 4.98 -5.33 -9.67
CA GLU A 43 4.02 -5.44 -10.78
C GLU A 43 3.19 -6.72 -10.69
N GLU A 44 3.81 -7.85 -10.34
CA GLU A 44 3.12 -9.13 -10.13
C GLU A 44 2.11 -9.05 -8.98
N LYS A 45 2.50 -8.47 -7.84
CA LYS A 45 1.65 -8.39 -6.65
C LYS A 45 0.47 -7.44 -6.78
N ARG A 46 0.57 -6.39 -7.61
CA ARG A 46 -0.55 -5.48 -7.90
C ARG A 46 -1.39 -5.92 -9.11
N SER A 47 -0.99 -6.99 -9.80
CA SER A 47 -1.60 -7.40 -11.07
C SER A 47 -3.09 -7.76 -10.96
N HIS A 48 -3.53 -8.26 -9.79
CA HIS A 48 -4.92 -8.62 -9.52
C HIS A 48 -5.86 -7.42 -9.50
N ALA A 49 -5.34 -6.23 -9.20
CA ALA A 49 -6.12 -5.01 -9.15
C ALA A 49 -6.37 -4.37 -10.53
N PHE A 50 -5.80 -4.92 -11.61
CA PHE A 50 -6.06 -4.43 -12.97
C PHE A 50 -7.34 -5.02 -13.56
N ASN A 51 -8.07 -4.20 -14.31
CA ASN A 51 -9.20 -4.67 -15.11
C ASN A 51 -8.75 -5.22 -16.49
N ASP A 52 -9.73 -5.67 -17.30
CA ASP A 52 -9.46 -6.23 -18.63
C ASP A 52 -8.75 -5.23 -19.56
N ASP A 53 -9.00 -3.93 -19.36
CA ASP A 53 -8.35 -2.82 -20.08
C ASP A 53 -6.96 -2.45 -19.53
N LYS A 54 -6.42 -3.22 -18.56
CA LYS A 54 -5.13 -2.97 -17.90
C LYS A 54 -5.06 -1.63 -17.17
N ILE A 55 -6.20 -1.18 -16.64
CA ILE A 55 -6.28 -0.01 -15.76
C ILE A 55 -6.33 -0.50 -14.31
N TYR A 56 -5.44 0.04 -13.48
CA TYR A 56 -5.39 -0.26 -12.05
C TYR A 56 -6.65 0.27 -11.35
N SER A 57 -7.26 -0.56 -10.52
CA SER A 57 -8.48 -0.26 -9.79
C SER A 57 -8.26 -0.45 -8.30
N VAL A 58 -8.21 0.66 -7.57
CA VAL A 58 -8.05 0.68 -6.11
C VAL A 58 -9.09 -0.17 -5.40
N VAL A 59 -10.34 -0.14 -5.86
CA VAL A 59 -11.46 -0.89 -5.26
C VAL A 59 -11.37 -2.42 -5.46
N ARG A 60 -10.50 -2.89 -6.36
CA ARG A 60 -10.21 -4.32 -6.58
C ARG A 60 -8.97 -4.80 -5.83
N ALA A 61 -8.19 -3.88 -5.27
CA ALA A 61 -6.97 -4.24 -4.57
C ALA A 61 -7.30 -4.80 -3.19
N ASP A 62 -6.92 -6.06 -2.93
CA ASP A 62 -7.00 -6.66 -1.59
C ASP A 62 -5.99 -6.07 -0.61
N ASP A 63 -4.84 -5.64 -1.14
CA ASP A 63 -3.73 -5.01 -0.42
C ASP A 63 -3.13 -3.94 -1.33
N ILE A 64 -2.61 -2.86 -0.75
CA ILE A 64 -1.94 -1.79 -1.48
C ILE A 64 -0.43 -2.04 -1.45
N TYR A 65 0.16 -2.15 -2.62
CA TYR A 65 1.60 -2.31 -2.77
C TYR A 65 2.22 -0.99 -3.22
N GLU A 66 3.35 -0.64 -2.62
CA GLU A 66 4.05 0.63 -2.88
C GLU A 66 5.56 0.41 -2.99
N LEU A 67 6.20 1.10 -3.92
CA LEU A 67 7.66 1.16 -4.01
C LEU A 67 8.15 2.48 -3.40
N ILE A 68 8.83 2.38 -2.26
CA ILE A 68 9.30 3.54 -1.50
C ILE A 68 10.82 3.63 -1.54
N ARG A 69 11.34 4.79 -1.94
CA ARG A 69 12.78 5.06 -1.93
C ARG A 69 13.17 5.85 -0.69
N THR A 70 13.89 5.24 0.24
CA THR A 70 14.30 5.89 1.50
C THR A 70 15.52 5.21 2.13
N ASN A 71 16.02 5.74 3.25
CA ASN A 71 17.22 5.26 3.93
C ASN A 71 16.96 4.18 5.00
N THR A 72 15.73 4.08 5.55
CA THR A 72 15.38 3.13 6.63
C THR A 72 14.03 2.47 6.39
N GLU A 73 13.84 1.27 6.96
CA GLU A 73 12.55 0.57 6.92
C GLU A 73 11.44 1.34 7.61
N ASN A 74 11.71 2.01 8.73
CA ASN A 74 10.69 2.80 9.45
C ASN A 74 10.15 3.93 8.56
N SER A 75 11.03 4.70 7.94
CA SER A 75 10.60 5.74 6.99
C SER A 75 9.91 5.14 5.76
N ALA A 76 10.23 3.89 5.37
CA ALA A 76 9.58 3.24 4.25
C ALA A 76 8.12 2.90 4.60
N LYS A 77 7.89 2.44 5.83
CA LYS A 77 6.55 2.14 6.35
C LYS A 77 5.70 3.40 6.51
N GLU A 78 6.27 4.47 7.07
CA GLU A 78 5.57 5.76 7.23
C GLU A 78 5.09 6.30 5.88
N LEU A 79 6.00 6.39 4.89
CA LEU A 79 5.67 6.90 3.56
C LEU A 79 4.73 5.96 2.78
N ALA A 80 4.84 4.64 2.97
CA ALA A 80 3.92 3.70 2.34
C ALA A 80 2.50 3.83 2.90
N TYR A 81 2.36 4.00 4.22
CA TYR A 81 1.05 4.24 4.83
C TYR A 81 0.45 5.56 4.37
N GLU A 82 1.23 6.66 4.40
CA GLU A 82 0.77 7.99 3.96
C GLU A 82 0.25 7.97 2.51
N LYS A 83 0.93 7.26 1.62
CA LYS A 83 0.46 7.09 0.23
C LYS A 83 -0.77 6.20 0.12
N ALA A 84 -0.80 5.09 0.86
CA ALA A 84 -1.87 4.11 0.81
C ALA A 84 -3.16 4.61 1.45
N GLU A 85 -3.10 5.55 2.40
CA GLU A 85 -4.24 5.99 3.21
C GLU A 85 -5.46 6.38 2.36
N GLN A 86 -5.28 7.19 1.33
CA GLN A 86 -6.39 7.60 0.45
C GLN A 86 -6.96 6.43 -0.36
N GLU A 87 -6.09 5.50 -0.79
CA GLU A 87 -6.51 4.29 -1.50
C GLU A 87 -7.29 3.35 -0.57
N ILE A 88 -6.86 3.20 0.69
CA ILE A 88 -7.56 2.42 1.72
C ILE A 88 -8.97 2.99 1.92
N ILE A 89 -9.07 4.28 2.20
CA ILE A 89 -10.35 4.95 2.44
C ILE A 89 -11.28 4.72 1.25
N THR A 90 -10.80 4.99 0.03
CA THR A 90 -11.60 4.83 -1.20
C THR A 90 -12.10 3.39 -1.37
N ASN A 91 -11.25 2.40 -1.11
CA ASN A 91 -11.64 0.99 -1.20
C ASN A 91 -12.68 0.62 -0.12
N LEU A 92 -12.44 1.01 1.13
CA LEU A 92 -13.36 0.73 2.24
C LEU A 92 -14.74 1.36 2.01
N GLN A 93 -14.80 2.61 1.54
CA GLN A 93 -16.07 3.28 1.23
C GLN A 93 -16.83 2.51 0.15
N HIS A 94 -16.12 2.06 -0.90
CA HIS A 94 -16.73 1.27 -1.95
C HIS A 94 -17.28 -0.08 -1.44
N ARG A 95 -16.58 -0.76 -0.53
CA ARG A 95 -17.05 -2.00 0.12
C ARG A 95 -18.29 -1.77 0.99
N VAL A 96 -18.35 -0.66 1.71
CA VAL A 96 -19.55 -0.27 2.47
C VAL A 96 -20.72 -0.02 1.52
N MET A 97 -20.49 0.73 0.44
CA MET A 97 -21.53 1.09 -0.53
C MET A 97 -22.08 -0.12 -1.32
N GLN A 98 -21.22 -1.07 -1.72
CA GLN A 98 -21.63 -2.21 -2.53
C GLN A 98 -22.15 -3.38 -1.69
N ASP A 99 -21.41 -3.76 -0.65
CA ASP A 99 -21.62 -5.03 0.06
C ASP A 99 -22.17 -4.83 1.48
N GLY A 100 -22.31 -3.57 1.94
CA GLY A 100 -22.72 -3.29 3.32
C GLY A 100 -21.71 -3.81 4.35
N ASP A 101 -20.42 -3.84 3.99
CA ASP A 101 -19.36 -4.45 4.80
C ASP A 101 -19.22 -3.75 6.17
N ALA A 102 -19.65 -4.45 7.22
CA ALA A 102 -19.64 -3.94 8.59
C ALA A 102 -18.22 -3.72 9.14
N ASN A 103 -17.23 -4.50 8.69
CA ASN A 103 -15.84 -4.32 9.11
C ASN A 103 -15.27 -3.06 8.46
N ALA A 104 -15.50 -2.87 7.16
CA ALA A 104 -15.06 -1.67 6.45
C ALA A 104 -15.68 -0.40 7.07
N LYS A 105 -16.97 -0.46 7.42
CA LYS A 105 -17.67 0.62 8.13
C LYS A 105 -17.04 0.91 9.50
N GLY A 106 -16.67 -0.12 10.24
CA GLY A 106 -15.98 0.02 11.53
C GLY A 106 -14.63 0.72 11.39
N ILE A 107 -13.81 0.31 10.41
CA ILE A 107 -12.48 0.90 10.18
C ILE A 107 -12.62 2.37 9.75
N LEU A 108 -13.51 2.69 8.82
CA LEU A 108 -13.77 4.08 8.39
C LEU A 108 -14.13 4.98 9.56
N LYS A 109 -14.96 4.50 10.47
CA LYS A 109 -15.38 5.26 11.64
C LYS A 109 -14.27 5.42 12.69
N GLU A 110 -13.67 4.30 13.12
CA GLU A 110 -12.78 4.29 14.28
C GLU A 110 -11.37 4.80 13.96
N VAL A 111 -10.86 4.52 12.75
CA VAL A 111 -9.49 4.91 12.33
C VAL A 111 -9.53 6.27 11.64
N TYR A 112 -10.46 6.46 10.70
CA TYR A 112 -10.47 7.63 9.82
C TYR A 112 -11.52 8.69 10.20
N GLY A 113 -12.40 8.41 11.17
CA GLY A 113 -13.43 9.36 11.61
C GLY A 113 -14.51 9.66 10.55
N ILE A 114 -14.68 8.76 9.58
CA ILE A 114 -15.64 8.91 8.47
C ILE A 114 -16.93 8.15 8.81
N GLU A 115 -18.05 8.87 8.93
CA GLU A 115 -19.38 8.28 9.13
C GLU A 115 -20.09 8.11 7.77
N GLU A 116 -20.12 6.89 7.24
CA GLU A 116 -20.95 6.47 6.09
C GLU A 116 -22.19 5.66 6.50
#